data_AF-A0A448ZDB1-F1
#
_entry.id   AF-A0A448ZDB1-F1
#
_cell.length_a   1.000
_cell.length_b   1.000
_cell.length_c   1.000
_cell.angle_alpha   90.00
_cell.angle_beta   90.00
_cell.angle_gamma   90.00
#
_symmetry.space_group_name_H-M   'P 1'
#
loop_
_entity.id
_entity.type
_entity.pdbx_description
1 polymer ?
#
loop_
_entity_poly.entity_id
_entity_poly.type
_entity_poly.pdbx_seq_one_letter_code
_entity_poly.pdbx_strand_id
1 'polypeptide(L)'
;MSLSTATAHSSLYATNFEVYVNKADFKFNAAHFVAFQGFRERLHGHNYTVGVRLLGSRKICHDGYVLDFGDVKKVVKAVCKKLNERFLCPTKSDVIDTQIVDTENDGRKSVVLTCEDGSRFVIPLDDCAMIPIVHATVEELAIYTWGEILDGLDPELLRRRGIHTMEVVMAEAPGQEAVFRLEIPETKNGEKFRLDVPSFINSGEIELKPKPCFGQEGISETRNKAKLSDTGPGSRSVTPKNTAADGHANCEDCGLASFSKQLEALASALNNRGPLDDELTADDLRSLLEKE
;
A
#
# COMPACT_ATOMS: atom_id res chain seq x y z
N MET A 1 -14.15 23.57 19.80
CA MET A 1 -13.36 22.51 19.15
C MET A 1 -12.01 23.12 18.85
N SER A 2 -10.98 22.72 19.60
CA SER A 2 -9.63 23.29 19.47
C SER A 2 -8.84 22.43 18.50
N LEU A 3 -8.49 22.98 17.34
CA LEU A 3 -7.51 22.38 16.43
C LEU A 3 -6.14 22.52 17.12
N SER A 4 -5.51 21.41 17.46
CA SER A 4 -4.17 21.40 18.03
C SER A 4 -3.15 21.44 16.89
N THR A 5 -2.55 22.60 16.64
CA THR A 5 -1.40 22.73 15.75
C THR A 5 -0.20 22.06 16.40
N ALA A 6 0.38 21.06 15.73
CA ALA A 6 1.57 20.37 16.19
C ALA A 6 2.79 21.30 16.07
N THR A 7 3.17 21.97 17.16
CA THR A 7 4.43 22.69 17.27
C THR A 7 5.58 21.68 17.28
N ALA A 8 6.54 21.82 16.37
CA ALA A 8 7.78 21.06 16.37
C ALA A 8 8.58 21.35 17.65
N HIS A 9 8.47 20.48 18.65
CA HIS A 9 9.30 20.53 19.85
C HIS A 9 10.63 19.80 19.59
N SER A 10 11.72 20.54 19.70
CA SER A 10 13.10 20.02 19.70
C SER A 10 13.26 18.90 20.75
N SER A 11 13.92 17.80 20.35
CA SER A 11 13.96 16.52 21.06
C SER A 11 14.61 16.62 22.44
N LEU A 12 13.80 16.74 23.50
CA LEU A 12 14.26 16.60 24.89
C LEU A 12 14.52 15.14 25.30
N TYR A 13 14.18 14.17 24.44
CA TYR A 13 14.36 12.75 24.72
C TYR A 13 15.32 12.14 23.70
N ALA A 14 16.54 11.82 24.14
CA ALA A 14 17.41 10.96 23.35
C ALA A 14 16.73 9.60 23.13
N THR A 15 16.54 9.21 21.87
CA THR A 15 16.07 7.88 21.54
C THR A 15 17.21 6.89 21.79
N ASN A 16 16.98 5.93 22.68
CA ASN A 16 17.97 4.90 22.98
C ASN A 16 17.46 3.50 22.68
N PHE A 17 16.14 3.28 22.78
CA PHE A 17 15.53 2.01 22.41
C PHE A 17 14.53 2.22 21.28
N GLU A 18 14.55 1.26 20.36
CA GLU A 18 13.60 1.13 19.28
C GLU A 18 13.00 -0.27 19.32
N VAL A 19 11.68 -0.33 19.19
CA VAL A 19 10.94 -1.58 19.00
C VAL A 19 10.32 -1.53 17.62
N TYR A 20 10.73 -2.44 16.74
CA TYR A 20 10.14 -2.58 15.41
C TYR A 20 9.44 -3.93 15.29
N VAL A 21 8.15 -3.90 14.94
CA VAL A 21 7.30 -5.08 14.78
C VAL A 21 6.77 -5.12 13.36
N ASN A 22 7.23 -6.12 12.62
CA ASN A 22 6.74 -6.43 11.28
C ASN A 22 6.58 -7.95 11.19
N LYS A 23 5.39 -8.40 10.80
CA LYS A 23 5.01 -9.81 10.73
C LYS A 23 4.22 -10.07 9.46
N ALA A 24 4.34 -11.29 8.93
CA ALA A 24 3.65 -11.71 7.71
C ALA A 24 2.11 -11.64 7.79
N ASP A 25 1.54 -11.62 9.00
CA ASP A 25 0.11 -11.47 9.24
C ASP A 25 -0.32 -10.02 9.51
N PHE A 26 0.59 -9.05 9.46
CA PHE A 26 0.28 -7.62 9.43
C PHE A 26 0.00 -7.19 7.99
N LYS A 27 -1.05 -7.77 7.42
CA LYS A 27 -1.40 -7.55 6.02
C LYS A 27 -2.90 -7.44 5.82
N PHE A 28 -3.30 -6.76 4.75
CA PHE A 28 -4.67 -6.73 4.28
C PHE A 28 -4.67 -6.70 2.74
N ASN A 29 -5.55 -7.47 2.14
CA ASN A 29 -5.71 -7.52 0.70
C ASN A 29 -6.90 -6.63 0.34
N ALA A 30 -6.71 -5.62 -0.51
CA ALA A 30 -7.77 -4.66 -0.80
C ALA A 30 -7.72 -4.17 -2.25
N ALA A 31 -8.89 -3.83 -2.77
CA ALA A 31 -9.03 -3.17 -4.07
C ALA A 31 -9.01 -1.64 -3.89
N HIS A 32 -8.46 -0.92 -4.85
CA HIS A 32 -8.48 0.53 -4.87
C HIS A 32 -8.27 1.07 -6.29
N PHE A 33 -8.44 2.38 -6.41
CA PHE A 33 -7.83 3.18 -7.47
C PHE A 33 -7.57 4.58 -6.92
N VAL A 34 -6.51 5.21 -7.40
CA VAL A 34 -6.14 6.59 -7.17
C VAL A 34 -6.76 7.47 -8.26
N ALA A 35 -7.37 8.56 -7.82
CA ALA A 35 -7.84 9.63 -8.69
C ALA A 35 -7.46 10.98 -8.08
N PHE A 36 -7.01 11.90 -8.92
CA PHE A 36 -6.75 13.31 -8.59
C PHE A 36 -7.08 14.16 -9.83
N GLN A 37 -7.03 15.48 -9.73
CA GLN A 37 -7.46 16.37 -10.81
C GLN A 37 -6.86 15.98 -12.18
N GLY A 38 -7.72 15.61 -13.13
CA GLY A 38 -7.31 15.25 -14.50
C GLY A 38 -6.66 13.87 -14.66
N PHE A 39 -6.64 13.04 -13.61
CA PHE A 39 -6.09 11.69 -13.66
C PHE A 39 -6.92 10.70 -12.83
N ARG A 40 -7.09 9.50 -13.37
CA ARG A 40 -7.64 8.36 -12.64
C ARG A 40 -7.01 7.10 -13.18
N GLU A 41 -6.50 6.25 -12.29
CA GLU A 41 -5.97 4.93 -12.66
C GLU A 41 -7.05 3.87 -12.66
N ARG A 42 -6.83 2.73 -13.32
CA ARG A 42 -7.79 1.61 -13.36
C ARG A 42 -7.94 0.94 -12.00
N LEU A 43 -9.14 0.44 -11.72
CA LEU A 43 -9.39 -0.40 -10.54
C LEU A 43 -8.46 -1.62 -10.56
N HIS A 44 -7.78 -1.84 -9.44
CA HIS A 44 -6.92 -3.00 -9.20
C HIS A 44 -6.84 -3.23 -7.68
N GLY A 45 -5.83 -3.96 -7.20
CA GLY A 45 -5.65 -4.19 -5.77
C GLY A 45 -4.26 -4.68 -5.41
N HIS A 46 -3.99 -4.68 -4.11
CA HIS A 46 -2.69 -5.02 -3.53
C HIS A 46 -2.83 -5.90 -2.29
N ASN A 47 -1.72 -6.56 -1.96
CA ASN A 47 -1.52 -7.22 -0.67
C ASN A 47 -0.72 -6.26 0.21
N TYR A 48 -1.41 -5.33 0.87
CA TYR A 48 -0.78 -4.31 1.69
C TYR A 48 -0.15 -4.94 2.93
N THR A 49 0.98 -4.38 3.38
CA THR A 49 1.62 -4.77 4.64
C THR A 49 1.84 -3.56 5.55
N VAL A 50 1.81 -3.81 6.85
CA VAL A 50 1.94 -2.78 7.90
C VAL A 50 3.07 -3.16 8.85
N GLY A 51 4.03 -2.26 9.04
CA GLY A 51 5.04 -2.33 10.08
C GLY A 51 4.85 -1.21 11.09
N VAL A 52 5.18 -1.45 12.37
CA VAL A 52 5.13 -0.42 13.42
C VAL A 52 6.46 -0.34 14.14
N ARG A 53 6.99 0.87 14.24
CA ARG A 53 8.19 1.20 15.00
C ARG A 53 7.84 2.17 16.12
N LEU A 54 8.31 1.88 17.33
CA LEU A 54 8.13 2.69 18.53
C LEU A 54 9.49 3.09 19.07
N LEU A 55 9.70 4.39 19.23
CA LEU A 55 10.96 4.97 19.68
C LEU A 55 10.78 5.46 21.12
N GLY A 56 11.64 4.97 22.01
CA GLY A 56 11.54 5.19 23.44
C GLY A 56 12.82 5.65 24.10
N SER A 57 12.65 6.11 25.34
CA SER A 57 13.73 6.60 26.20
C SER A 57 14.70 5.49 26.62
N ARG A 58 15.87 5.87 27.18
CA ARG A 58 16.82 4.95 27.80
C ARG A 58 16.24 4.14 28.97
N LYS A 59 15.26 4.70 29.69
CA LYS A 59 14.70 4.06 30.88
C LYS A 59 13.48 3.24 30.48
N ILE A 60 13.62 1.93 30.53
CA ILE A 60 12.50 0.99 30.38
C ILE A 60 11.85 0.71 31.74
N CYS A 61 10.63 0.20 31.73
CA CYS A 61 9.90 -0.13 32.96
C CYS A 61 10.53 -1.34 33.68
N HIS A 62 10.12 -1.57 34.93
CA HIS A 62 10.66 -2.66 35.77
C HIS A 62 10.40 -4.07 35.22
N ASP A 63 9.45 -4.20 34.29
CA ASP A 63 9.14 -5.42 33.56
C ASP A 63 10.16 -5.73 32.44
N GLY A 64 11.10 -4.83 32.16
CA GLY A 64 12.16 -5.01 31.17
C GLY A 64 11.73 -4.74 29.73
N TYR A 65 10.54 -4.20 29.49
CA TYR A 65 10.05 -3.89 28.15
C TYR A 65 9.99 -2.38 27.88
N VAL A 66 10.26 -2.00 26.64
CA VAL A 66 9.75 -0.72 26.11
C VAL A 66 8.23 -0.85 25.96
N LEU A 67 7.77 -1.89 25.27
CA LEU A 67 6.37 -2.31 25.17
C LEU A 67 6.33 -3.82 24.88
N ASP A 68 5.30 -4.53 25.32
CA ASP A 68 5.10 -5.92 24.92
C ASP A 68 4.72 -5.99 23.43
N PHE A 69 5.41 -6.84 22.67
CA PHE A 69 5.09 -7.11 21.28
C PHE A 69 3.66 -7.63 21.07
N GLY A 70 3.07 -8.29 22.07
CA GLY A 70 1.70 -8.78 22.07
C GLY A 70 0.68 -7.66 21.88
N ASP A 71 0.89 -6.52 22.53
CA ASP A 71 0.01 -5.35 22.44
C ASP A 71 0.02 -4.78 21.01
N VAL A 72 1.21 -4.59 20.44
CA VAL A 72 1.38 -4.12 19.05
C VAL A 72 0.73 -5.10 18.08
N LYS A 73 1.00 -6.41 18.23
CA LYS A 73 0.41 -7.45 17.37
C LYS A 73 -1.11 -7.44 17.40
N LYS A 74 -1.71 -7.30 18.57
CA LYS A 74 -3.16 -7.29 18.73
C LYS A 74 -3.79 -6.10 18.00
N VAL A 75 -3.23 -4.90 18.19
CA VAL A 75 -3.76 -3.67 17.60
C VAL A 75 -3.58 -3.65 16.08
N VAL A 76 -2.38 -3.93 15.58
CA VAL A 76 -2.10 -3.89 14.14
C VAL A 76 -2.96 -4.89 13.38
N LYS A 77 -3.12 -6.12 13.89
CA LYS A 77 -4.01 -7.11 13.29
C LYS A 77 -5.47 -6.64 13.25
N ALA A 78 -5.94 -5.98 14.29
CA ALA A 78 -7.30 -5.46 14.33
C ALA A 78 -7.51 -4.37 13.26
N VAL A 79 -6.52 -3.47 13.07
CA VAL A 79 -6.56 -2.45 12.02
C VAL A 79 -6.53 -3.09 10.63
N CYS A 80 -5.59 -4.00 10.35
CA CYS A 80 -5.55 -4.72 9.06
C CYS A 80 -6.86 -5.47 8.77
N LYS A 81 -7.46 -6.12 9.77
CA LYS A 81 -8.73 -6.83 9.60
C LYS A 81 -9.89 -5.93 9.18
N LYS A 82 -9.91 -4.66 9.61
CA LYS A 82 -10.95 -3.69 9.19
C LYS A 82 -10.83 -3.35 7.70
N LEU A 83 -9.64 -3.45 7.12
CA LEU A 83 -9.35 -3.07 5.73
C LEU A 83 -9.31 -4.27 4.77
N ASN A 84 -9.13 -5.48 5.30
CA ASN A 84 -9.01 -6.70 4.51
C ASN A 84 -10.29 -7.04 3.74
N GLU A 85 -10.12 -7.49 2.50
CA GLU A 85 -11.18 -7.94 1.58
C GLU A 85 -12.21 -6.86 1.27
N ARG A 86 -11.75 -5.60 1.14
CA ARG A 86 -12.61 -4.45 0.86
C ARG A 86 -12.06 -3.58 -0.27
N PHE A 87 -12.93 -2.77 -0.85
CA PHE A 87 -12.55 -1.61 -1.64
C PHE A 87 -12.21 -0.43 -0.72
N LEU A 88 -11.01 0.14 -0.84
CA LEU A 88 -10.58 1.31 -0.08
C LEU A 88 -11.25 2.56 -0.66
N CYS A 89 -12.33 3.02 -0.03
CA CYS A 89 -13.12 4.16 -0.50
C CYS A 89 -12.67 5.46 0.16
N PRO A 90 -12.03 6.40 -0.58
CA PRO A 90 -11.58 7.68 -0.05
C PRO A 90 -12.75 8.66 0.11
N THR A 91 -13.32 8.76 1.31
CA THR A 91 -14.52 9.57 1.57
C THR A 91 -14.30 11.08 1.57
N LYS A 92 -13.03 11.51 1.45
CA LYS A 92 -12.64 12.92 1.39
C LYS A 92 -12.03 13.30 0.04
N SER A 93 -12.16 12.43 -0.97
CA SER A 93 -11.73 12.75 -2.33
C SER A 93 -12.42 14.01 -2.83
N ASP A 94 -11.66 14.88 -3.46
CA ASP A 94 -12.11 16.11 -4.11
C ASP A 94 -12.53 15.90 -5.58
N VAL A 95 -12.22 14.73 -6.15
CA VAL A 95 -12.47 14.39 -7.57
C VAL A 95 -13.36 13.17 -7.78
N ILE A 96 -13.83 12.55 -6.70
CA ILE A 96 -14.79 11.44 -6.74
C ILE A 96 -16.07 11.85 -6.01
N ASP A 97 -17.17 11.99 -6.75
CA ASP A 97 -18.49 12.14 -6.14
C ASP A 97 -18.95 10.78 -5.59
N THR A 98 -19.11 10.71 -4.26
CA THR A 98 -19.41 9.49 -3.52
C THR A 98 -20.79 9.59 -2.87
N GLN A 99 -21.69 8.67 -3.24
CA GLN A 99 -23.05 8.63 -2.71
C GLN A 99 -23.36 7.24 -2.15
N ILE A 100 -24.04 7.18 -1.01
CA ILE A 100 -24.60 5.93 -0.49
C ILE A 100 -26.08 5.90 -0.88
N VAL A 101 -26.46 4.87 -1.64
CA VAL A 101 -27.82 4.69 -2.14
C VAL A 101 -28.41 3.38 -1.61
N ASP A 102 -29.71 3.36 -1.36
CA ASP A 102 -30.41 2.12 -1.06
C ASP A 102 -30.53 1.27 -2.33
N THR A 103 -30.30 -0.04 -2.20
CA THR A 103 -30.58 -1.01 -3.26
C THR A 103 -32.03 -1.49 -3.16
N GLU A 104 -32.57 -1.94 -4.29
CA GLU A 104 -33.98 -2.33 -4.50
C GLU A 104 -34.66 -2.98 -3.27
N ASN A 105 -35.47 -2.20 -2.54
CA ASN A 105 -36.44 -2.58 -1.49
C ASN A 105 -36.03 -3.64 -0.43
N ASP A 106 -34.76 -4.01 -0.33
CA ASP A 106 -34.25 -5.08 0.54
C ASP A 106 -33.43 -4.56 1.72
N GLY A 107 -33.30 -3.24 1.84
CA GLY A 107 -32.57 -2.56 2.92
C GLY A 107 -31.04 -2.64 2.81
N ARG A 108 -30.50 -3.24 1.74
CA ARG A 108 -29.06 -3.20 1.45
C ARG A 108 -28.71 -1.84 0.85
N LYS A 109 -27.43 -1.48 0.92
CA LYS A 109 -26.90 -0.20 0.44
C LYS A 109 -25.71 -0.41 -0.46
N SER A 110 -25.54 0.50 -1.41
CA SER A 110 -24.38 0.55 -2.30
C SER A 110 -23.70 1.90 -2.25
N VAL A 111 -22.39 1.90 -2.41
CA VAL A 111 -21.59 3.09 -2.67
C VAL A 111 -21.53 3.28 -4.19
N VAL A 112 -21.94 4.46 -4.64
CA VAL A 112 -21.83 4.93 -6.02
C VAL A 112 -20.68 5.93 -6.08
N LEU A 113 -19.68 5.65 -6.91
CA LEU A 113 -18.54 6.53 -7.17
C LEU A 113 -18.65 7.04 -8.59
N THR A 114 -18.65 8.37 -8.77
CA THR A 114 -18.63 9.02 -10.08
C THR A 114 -17.34 9.85 -10.20
N CYS A 115 -16.50 9.51 -11.18
CA CYS A 115 -15.21 10.17 -11.41
C CYS A 115 -15.35 11.33 -12.42
N GLU A 116 -14.35 12.24 -12.47
CA GLU A 116 -14.32 13.37 -13.41
C GLU A 116 -14.44 12.98 -14.90
N ASP A 117 -13.94 11.79 -15.26
CA ASP A 117 -14.01 11.26 -16.63
C ASP A 117 -15.39 10.65 -16.99
N GLY A 118 -16.36 10.73 -16.08
CA GLY A 118 -17.70 10.16 -16.23
C GLY A 118 -17.79 8.66 -15.96
N SER A 119 -16.67 7.99 -15.62
CA SER A 119 -16.71 6.59 -15.18
C SER A 119 -17.49 6.46 -13.86
N ARG A 120 -18.20 5.33 -13.72
CA ARG A 120 -19.07 5.07 -12.57
C ARG A 120 -18.85 3.67 -12.04
N PHE A 121 -18.70 3.56 -10.72
CA PHE A 121 -18.59 2.31 -9.99
C PHE A 121 -19.75 2.19 -9.00
N VAL A 122 -20.28 0.98 -8.84
CA VAL A 122 -21.32 0.67 -7.86
C VAL A 122 -20.88 -0.58 -7.10
N ILE A 123 -20.64 -0.43 -5.80
CA ILE A 123 -20.09 -1.47 -4.94
C ILE A 123 -21.00 -1.59 -3.71
N PRO A 124 -21.35 -2.80 -3.24
CA PRO A 124 -22.06 -2.95 -1.97
C PRO A 124 -21.36 -2.21 -0.83
N LEU A 125 -22.10 -1.53 0.03
CA LEU A 125 -21.52 -0.76 1.14
C LEU A 125 -20.68 -1.64 2.07
N ASP A 126 -21.09 -2.89 2.29
CA ASP A 126 -20.39 -3.84 3.14
C ASP A 126 -19.05 -4.31 2.56
N ASP A 127 -18.85 -4.18 1.25
CA ASP A 127 -17.59 -4.49 0.54
C ASP A 127 -16.65 -3.27 0.50
N CYS A 128 -17.08 -2.12 1.03
CA CYS A 128 -16.25 -0.92 1.10
C CYS A 128 -15.64 -0.74 2.50
N ALA A 129 -14.40 -0.28 2.55
CA ALA A 129 -13.81 0.39 3.70
C ALA A 129 -13.96 1.90 3.46
N MET A 130 -14.83 2.56 4.21
CA MET A 130 -15.07 4.01 4.11
C MET A 130 -14.02 4.76 4.93
N ILE A 131 -12.97 5.26 4.28
CA ILE A 131 -11.78 5.81 4.94
C ILE A 131 -11.75 7.35 4.77
N PRO A 132 -11.50 8.14 5.82
CA PRO A 132 -11.47 9.61 5.76
C PRO A 132 -10.14 10.14 5.17
N ILE A 133 -9.83 9.72 3.96
CA ILE A 133 -8.64 10.10 3.17
C ILE A 133 -9.08 10.71 1.83
N VAL A 134 -8.21 11.52 1.22
CA VAL A 134 -8.45 12.16 -0.09
C VAL A 134 -8.09 11.19 -1.21
N HIS A 135 -6.92 10.57 -1.11
CA HIS A 135 -6.43 9.59 -2.08
C HIS A 135 -6.15 8.24 -1.39
N ALA A 136 -6.52 7.14 -2.04
CA ALA A 136 -6.22 5.79 -1.56
C ALA A 136 -4.77 5.38 -1.89
N THR A 137 -3.79 6.21 -1.48
CA THR A 137 -2.35 5.95 -1.66
C THR A 137 -1.72 5.40 -0.38
N VAL A 138 -0.54 4.79 -0.49
CA VAL A 138 0.20 4.27 0.66
C VAL A 138 0.56 5.35 1.69
N GLU A 139 0.81 6.59 1.27
CA GLU A 139 1.13 7.71 2.16
C GLU A 139 -0.05 8.09 3.05
N GLU A 140 -1.24 8.29 2.47
CA GLU A 140 -2.43 8.62 3.26
C GLU A 140 -2.88 7.44 4.13
N LEU A 141 -2.77 6.21 3.61
CA LEU A 141 -3.03 5.00 4.38
C LEU A 141 -2.07 4.86 5.57
N ALA A 142 -0.79 5.24 5.43
CA ALA A 142 0.16 5.25 6.54
C ALA A 142 -0.27 6.21 7.65
N ILE A 143 -0.73 7.42 7.30
CA ILE A 143 -1.23 8.41 8.27
C ILE A 143 -2.52 7.92 8.94
N TYR A 144 -3.48 7.41 8.15
CA TYR A 144 -4.73 6.86 8.67
C TYR A 144 -4.50 5.71 9.65
N THR A 145 -3.69 4.72 9.24
CA THR A 145 -3.39 3.56 10.08
C THR A 145 -2.55 3.91 11.30
N TRP A 146 -1.67 4.92 11.22
CA TRP A 146 -1.00 5.48 12.40
C TRP A 146 -1.99 6.00 13.43
N GLY A 147 -3.03 6.73 13.01
CA GLY A 147 -4.09 7.21 13.90
C GLY A 147 -4.87 6.07 14.55
N GLU A 148 -5.28 5.07 13.76
CA GLU A 148 -6.00 3.88 14.25
C GLU A 148 -5.15 3.03 15.22
N ILE A 149 -3.85 2.87 14.94
CA ILE A 149 -2.93 2.14 15.80
C ILE A 149 -2.69 2.90 17.10
N LEU A 150 -2.57 4.23 17.05
CA LEU A 150 -2.40 5.04 18.26
C LEU A 150 -3.61 4.94 19.20
N ASP A 151 -4.84 5.03 18.68
CA ASP A 151 -6.06 4.87 19.51
C ASP A 151 -6.11 3.46 20.13
N GLY A 152 -5.66 2.43 19.41
CA GLY A 152 -5.60 1.06 19.92
C GLY A 152 -4.52 0.81 20.97
N LEU A 153 -3.39 1.52 20.91
CA LEU A 153 -2.26 1.37 21.83
C LEU A 153 -2.32 2.29 23.06
N ASP A 154 -3.25 3.24 23.09
CA ASP A 154 -3.38 4.28 24.11
C ASP A 154 -2.16 5.23 24.16
N PRO A 155 -2.25 6.47 23.67
CA PRO A 155 -1.14 7.42 23.69
C PRO A 155 -0.63 7.74 25.10
N GLU A 156 -1.49 7.72 26.12
CA GLU A 156 -1.09 8.00 27.50
C GLU A 156 -0.27 6.83 28.06
N LEU A 157 -0.66 5.59 27.75
CA LEU A 157 0.13 4.40 28.09
C LEU A 157 1.51 4.45 27.45
N LEU A 158 1.59 4.74 26.14
CA LEU A 158 2.85 4.82 25.42
C LEU A 158 3.79 5.85 26.05
N ARG A 159 3.28 7.06 26.35
CA ARG A 159 4.09 8.10 27.01
C ARG A 159 4.52 7.72 28.43
N ARG A 160 3.66 7.08 29.23
CA ARG A 160 4.02 6.57 30.58
C ARG A 160 5.12 5.51 30.53
N ARG A 161 5.22 4.76 29.43
CA ARG A 161 6.33 3.82 29.17
C ARG A 161 7.58 4.49 28.56
N GLY A 162 7.57 5.81 28.41
CA GLY A 162 8.68 6.57 27.86
C GLY A 162 8.81 6.50 26.35
N ILE A 163 7.76 6.07 25.64
CA ILE A 163 7.70 6.05 24.17
C ILE A 163 7.22 7.42 23.72
N HIS A 164 8.01 8.07 22.87
CA HIS A 164 7.78 9.47 22.47
C HIS A 164 7.42 9.60 20.99
N THR A 165 7.75 8.62 20.16
CA THR A 165 7.49 8.67 18.71
C THR A 165 7.02 7.30 18.21
N MET A 166 6.04 7.32 17.32
CA MET A 166 5.57 6.14 16.60
C MET A 166 5.75 6.37 15.10
N GLU A 167 6.12 5.31 14.41
CA GLU A 167 6.20 5.26 12.96
C GLU A 167 5.42 4.06 12.44
N VAL A 168 4.69 4.28 11.35
CA VAL A 168 4.01 3.25 10.57
C VAL A 168 4.66 3.16 9.19
N VAL A 169 4.99 1.93 8.80
CA VAL A 169 5.47 1.57 7.47
C VAL A 169 4.29 0.91 6.74
N MET A 170 3.88 1.47 5.62
CA MET A 170 2.80 0.96 4.78
C MET A 170 3.37 0.60 3.41
N ALA A 171 3.22 -0.65 2.97
CA ALA A 171 3.70 -1.08 1.65
C ALA A 171 2.56 -1.67 0.83
N GLU A 172 2.47 -1.29 -0.45
CA GLU A 172 1.52 -1.88 -1.43
C GLU A 172 2.14 -3.04 -2.23
N ALA A 173 3.47 -3.09 -2.30
CA ALA A 173 4.24 -4.15 -2.91
C ALA A 173 5.62 -4.26 -2.23
N PRO A 174 6.30 -5.42 -2.30
CA PRO A 174 7.66 -5.55 -1.79
C PRO A 174 8.59 -4.49 -2.41
N GLY A 175 9.26 -3.72 -1.56
CA GLY A 175 10.17 -2.63 -1.98
C GLY A 175 9.48 -1.32 -2.36
N GLN A 176 8.16 -1.20 -2.18
CA GLN A 176 7.39 0.02 -2.44
C GLN A 176 6.59 0.38 -1.18
N GLU A 177 7.17 1.27 -0.37
CA GLU A 177 6.66 1.58 0.96
C GLU A 177 6.70 3.08 1.28
N ALA A 178 5.65 3.54 1.95
CA ALA A 178 5.58 4.83 2.59
C ALA A 178 5.83 4.67 4.09
N VAL A 179 6.54 5.64 4.66
CA VAL A 179 6.86 5.67 6.08
C VAL A 179 6.33 6.96 6.67
N PHE A 180 5.37 6.84 7.60
CA PHE A 180 4.84 7.97 8.33
C PHE A 180 5.28 7.94 9.79
N ARG A 181 5.94 9.01 10.24
CA ARG A 181 6.48 9.16 11.60
C ARG A 181 5.96 10.43 12.23
N LEU A 182 5.46 10.32 13.46
CA LEU A 182 4.99 11.47 14.24
C LEU A 182 5.25 11.25 15.73
N GLU A 183 5.52 12.35 16.44
CA GLU A 183 5.59 12.33 17.90
C GLU A 183 4.22 11.97 18.48
N ILE A 184 4.23 11.19 19.56
CA ILE A 184 3.00 10.82 20.25
C ILE A 184 2.48 12.05 20.99
N PRO A 185 1.28 12.55 20.66
CA PRO A 185 0.75 13.77 21.22
C PRO A 185 0.50 13.63 22.73
N GLU A 186 0.56 14.76 23.45
CA GLU A 186 0.04 14.83 24.81
C GLU A 186 -1.48 14.91 24.75
N THR A 187 -2.16 13.90 25.27
CA THR A 187 -3.61 13.92 25.44
C THR A 187 -3.96 14.47 26.81
N LYS A 188 -4.90 15.42 26.87
CA LYS A 188 -5.45 15.90 28.14
C LYS A 188 -6.55 14.93 28.60
N ASN A 189 -6.45 14.43 29.83
CA ASN A 189 -7.41 13.59 30.57
C ASN A 189 -8.65 13.13 29.76
N GLY A 190 -8.51 12.03 29.01
CA GLY A 190 -9.64 11.34 28.37
C GLY A 190 -10.09 11.87 27.00
N GLU A 191 -9.47 12.92 26.45
CA GLU A 191 -9.72 13.30 25.05
C GLU A 191 -9.11 12.28 24.08
N LYS A 192 -9.95 11.72 23.22
CA LYS A 192 -9.48 10.86 22.12
C LYS A 192 -8.73 11.71 21.10
N PHE A 193 -7.46 11.39 20.89
CA PHE A 193 -6.72 11.93 19.76
C PHE A 193 -7.27 11.36 18.45
N ARG A 194 -7.63 12.22 17.51
CA ARG A 194 -7.98 11.83 16.15
C ARG A 194 -7.14 12.64 15.18
N LEU A 195 -6.44 11.92 14.31
CA LEU A 195 -5.68 12.52 13.23
C LEU A 195 -6.60 12.66 12.01
N ASP A 196 -6.96 13.90 11.66
CA ASP A 196 -7.65 14.19 10.41
C ASP A 196 -6.61 14.21 9.28
N VAL A 197 -6.60 13.17 8.45
CA VAL A 197 -5.57 12.98 7.41
C VAL A 197 -5.51 14.16 6.44
N PRO A 198 -6.63 14.65 5.88
CA PRO A 198 -6.58 15.79 4.95
C PRO A 198 -6.06 17.06 5.63
N SER A 199 -6.50 17.37 6.85
CA SER A 199 -6.01 18.56 7.57
C SER A 199 -4.54 18.44 7.90
N PHE A 200 -4.06 17.26 8.30
CA PHE A 200 -2.66 17.03 8.61
C PHE A 200 -1.77 17.31 7.39
N ILE A 201 -2.10 16.72 6.23
CA ILE A 201 -1.35 16.91 4.98
C ILE A 201 -1.35 18.38 4.55
N ASN A 202 -2.51 19.04 4.60
CA ASN A 202 -2.65 20.44 4.17
C ASN A 202 -2.10 21.47 5.16
N SER A 203 -1.78 21.06 6.39
CA SER A 203 -1.21 21.94 7.42
C SER A 203 0.32 22.08 7.37
N GLY A 204 0.98 21.43 6.41
CA GLY A 204 2.41 21.54 6.22
C GLY A 204 2.86 22.99 5.98
N GLU A 205 4.03 23.36 6.51
CA GLU A 205 4.58 24.73 6.39
C GLU A 205 4.91 25.12 4.93
N ILE A 206 5.00 24.13 4.03
CA ILE A 206 5.31 24.32 2.62
C ILE A 206 4.01 24.20 1.82
N GLU A 207 3.62 25.29 1.15
CA GLU A 207 2.51 25.25 0.19
C GLU A 207 2.93 24.47 -1.07
N LEU A 208 2.41 23.26 -1.21
CA LEU A 208 2.59 22.44 -2.40
C LEU A 208 1.35 22.54 -3.29
N LYS A 209 1.53 22.92 -4.55
CA LYS A 209 0.47 22.75 -5.55
C LYS A 209 0.48 21.29 -6.01
N PRO A 210 -0.64 20.57 -5.93
CA PRO A 210 -0.73 19.20 -6.44
C PRO A 210 -0.25 19.16 -7.89
N LYS A 211 0.73 18.32 -8.17
CA LYS A 211 1.24 18.07 -9.51
C LYS A 211 1.32 16.57 -9.71
N PRO A 212 1.02 16.07 -10.92
CA PRO A 212 1.29 14.68 -11.24
C PRO A 212 2.76 14.36 -10.98
N CYS A 213 3.04 13.15 -10.49
CA CYS A 213 4.40 12.62 -10.48
C CYS A 213 4.98 12.73 -11.90
N PHE A 214 6.21 13.26 -12.02
CA PHE A 214 6.96 13.60 -13.24
C PHE A 214 6.24 13.47 -14.61
N GLY A 215 6.21 14.55 -15.39
CA GLY A 215 6.05 14.45 -16.86
C GLY A 215 4.64 14.58 -17.45
N GLN A 216 3.68 15.15 -16.72
CA GLN A 216 2.37 15.55 -17.30
C GLN A 216 2.24 17.06 -17.56
N GLU A 217 3.32 17.83 -17.48
CA GLU A 217 3.32 19.18 -18.06
C GLU A 217 3.50 19.06 -19.59
N GLY A 218 2.40 18.93 -20.35
CA GLY A 218 2.40 19.14 -21.81
C GLY A 218 1.80 18.07 -22.75
N ILE A 219 1.14 17.01 -22.28
CA ILE A 219 0.61 15.93 -23.17
C ILE A 219 -0.88 16.11 -23.53
N SER A 220 -1.54 17.20 -23.12
CA SER A 220 -2.99 17.38 -23.38
C SER A 220 -3.34 17.99 -24.75
N GLU A 221 -2.40 18.56 -25.52
CA GLU A 221 -2.77 19.29 -26.75
C GLU A 221 -2.58 18.53 -28.08
N THR A 222 -1.83 17.42 -28.12
CA THR A 222 -1.47 16.77 -29.41
C THR A 222 -2.28 15.51 -29.75
N ARG A 223 -3.06 14.94 -28.84
CA ARG A 223 -3.84 13.71 -29.14
C ARG A 223 -5.16 13.93 -29.89
N ASN A 224 -5.64 15.18 -30.03
CA ASN A 224 -6.90 15.49 -30.72
C ASN A 224 -6.77 15.89 -32.20
N LYS A 225 -5.58 15.82 -32.82
CA LYS A 225 -5.41 16.15 -34.26
C LYS A 225 -5.06 14.97 -35.18
N ALA A 226 -4.85 13.76 -34.65
CA ALA A 226 -4.55 12.58 -35.46
C ALA A 226 -5.74 11.62 -35.54
N LYS A 227 -6.90 12.10 -35.99
CA LYS A 227 -8.02 11.22 -36.36
C LYS A 227 -8.98 11.88 -37.38
N LEU A 228 -8.42 12.47 -38.43
CA LEU A 228 -9.15 12.73 -39.68
C LEU A 228 -8.17 12.66 -40.85
N SER A 229 -8.61 11.97 -41.92
CA SER A 229 -7.90 11.54 -43.15
C SER A 229 -7.05 10.27 -42.97
N ASP A 230 -7.07 9.25 -43.82
CA ASP A 230 -7.61 9.10 -45.16
C ASP A 230 -7.83 7.60 -45.50
N THR A 231 -8.67 7.39 -46.49
CA THR A 231 -9.18 6.18 -47.11
C THR A 231 -8.18 5.45 -48.02
N GLY A 232 -8.34 4.13 -48.19
CA GLY A 232 -8.04 3.42 -49.46
C GLY A 232 -6.93 2.35 -49.45
N PRO A 233 -7.08 1.21 -50.19
CA PRO A 233 -6.33 -0.02 -49.97
C PRO A 233 -5.17 -0.22 -50.96
N GLY A 234 -4.12 -0.96 -50.55
CA GLY A 234 -3.01 -1.33 -51.42
C GLY A 234 -2.19 -2.51 -50.91
N SER A 235 -2.15 -3.58 -51.71
CA SER A 235 -1.37 -4.81 -51.53
C SER A 235 0.14 -4.58 -51.48
N ARG A 236 0.89 -5.38 -50.70
CA ARG A 236 1.94 -6.30 -51.20
C ARG A 236 2.70 -7.00 -50.07
N SER A 237 2.96 -8.28 -50.31
CA SER A 237 3.84 -9.21 -49.60
C SER A 237 5.31 -8.77 -49.60
N VAL A 238 6.07 -9.04 -48.53
CA VAL A 238 7.46 -9.55 -48.57
C VAL A 238 7.77 -10.34 -47.28
N THR A 239 8.46 -11.47 -47.46
CA THR A 239 8.96 -12.48 -46.51
C THR A 239 10.09 -12.00 -45.58
N PRO A 240 10.39 -12.72 -44.48
CA PRO A 240 11.48 -12.38 -43.57
C PRO A 240 12.81 -12.99 -44.03
N LYS A 241 13.91 -12.22 -43.92
CA LYS A 241 15.28 -12.75 -43.97
C LYS A 241 15.95 -12.54 -42.61
N ASN A 242 16.34 -13.65 -42.01
CA ASN A 242 17.36 -13.73 -40.97
C ASN A 242 18.73 -13.35 -41.54
N THR A 243 19.53 -12.63 -40.76
CA THR A 243 21.00 -12.67 -40.81
C THR A 243 21.53 -12.58 -39.39
N ALA A 244 22.42 -13.51 -39.06
CA ALA A 244 23.19 -13.61 -37.83
C ALA A 244 24.56 -12.90 -37.96
N ALA A 245 25.32 -12.87 -36.85
CA ALA A 245 26.70 -12.42 -36.61
C ALA A 245 26.85 -10.94 -36.20
N ASP A 246 27.62 -10.51 -35.19
CA ASP A 246 28.57 -11.18 -34.28
C ASP A 246 28.82 -10.30 -33.04
N GLY A 247 29.11 -10.95 -31.91
CA GLY A 247 30.13 -10.60 -30.91
C GLY A 247 30.14 -9.24 -30.20
N HIS A 248 29.70 -9.21 -28.94
CA HIS A 248 30.50 -8.63 -27.85
C HIS A 248 30.03 -9.18 -26.49
N ALA A 249 30.97 -9.74 -25.74
CA ALA A 249 30.77 -10.31 -24.41
C ALA A 249 30.49 -9.23 -23.37
N ASN A 250 29.42 -9.40 -22.59
CA ASN A 250 29.32 -8.88 -21.23
C ASN A 250 28.71 -9.95 -20.32
N CYS A 251 29.48 -10.30 -19.30
CA CYS A 251 29.23 -11.33 -18.32
C CYS A 251 28.27 -10.81 -17.23
N GLU A 252 26.97 -10.94 -17.45
CA GLU A 252 25.94 -10.96 -16.38
C GLU A 252 24.83 -12.01 -16.64
N ASP A 253 24.86 -12.68 -17.81
CA ASP A 253 23.77 -13.54 -18.30
C ASP A 253 23.90 -15.03 -17.88
N CYS A 254 25.02 -15.42 -17.26
CA CYS A 254 25.27 -16.82 -16.90
C CYS A 254 24.43 -17.31 -15.71
N GLY A 255 24.02 -16.40 -14.80
CA GLY A 255 23.20 -16.74 -13.64
C GLY A 255 21.73 -16.93 -13.97
N LEU A 256 21.18 -16.08 -14.84
CA LEU A 256 19.77 -16.14 -15.28
C LEU A 256 19.50 -17.34 -16.19
N ALA A 257 20.42 -17.64 -17.11
CA ALA A 257 20.31 -18.83 -17.96
C ALA A 257 20.40 -20.14 -17.15
N SER A 258 21.24 -20.17 -16.10
CA SER A 258 21.35 -21.32 -15.20
C SER A 258 20.07 -21.52 -14.37
N PHE A 259 19.51 -20.42 -13.85
CA PHE A 259 18.26 -20.47 -13.08
C PHE A 259 17.04 -20.86 -13.93
N SER A 260 16.95 -20.36 -15.16
CA SER A 260 15.88 -20.74 -16.10
C SER A 260 15.91 -22.23 -16.41
N LYS A 261 17.11 -22.81 -16.59
CA LYS A 261 17.27 -24.26 -16.82
C LYS A 261 16.85 -25.10 -15.60
N GLN A 262 17.19 -24.64 -14.40
CA GLN A 262 16.76 -25.32 -13.16
C GLN A 262 15.23 -25.31 -12.98
N LEU A 263 14.58 -24.21 -13.37
CA LEU A 263 13.11 -24.09 -13.36
C LEU A 263 12.45 -25.01 -14.39
N GLU A 264 13.00 -25.10 -15.60
CA GLU A 264 12.51 -25.99 -16.65
C GLU A 264 12.65 -27.48 -16.26
N ALA A 265 13.80 -27.86 -15.69
CA ALA A 265 14.06 -29.20 -15.16
C ALA A 265 13.05 -29.57 -14.06
N LEU A 266 12.80 -28.65 -13.12
CA LEU A 266 11.84 -28.85 -12.04
C LEU A 266 10.41 -29.01 -12.56
N ALA A 267 10.00 -28.18 -13.51
CA ALA A 267 8.67 -28.26 -14.13
C ALA A 267 8.47 -29.57 -14.89
N SER A 268 9.49 -30.04 -15.61
CA SER A 268 9.48 -31.34 -16.29
C SER A 268 9.36 -32.51 -15.31
N ALA A 269 10.12 -32.48 -14.21
CA ALA A 269 10.10 -33.51 -13.17
C ALA A 269 8.75 -33.62 -12.46
N LEU A 270 8.08 -32.48 -12.20
CA LEU A 270 6.76 -32.44 -11.58
C LEU A 270 5.65 -32.94 -12.51
N ASN A 271 5.72 -32.61 -13.81
CA ASN A 271 4.72 -33.01 -14.80
C ASN A 271 4.78 -34.50 -15.17
N ASN A 272 5.91 -35.16 -14.96
CA ASN A 272 6.08 -36.59 -15.24
C ASN A 272 5.72 -37.51 -14.05
N ARG A 273 5.20 -36.97 -12.94
CA ARG A 273 4.79 -37.77 -11.77
C ARG A 273 3.33 -38.22 -11.91
N GLY A 274 3.05 -39.48 -11.57
CA GLY A 274 1.69 -40.00 -11.41
C GLY A 274 0.94 -39.37 -10.22
N PRO A 275 -0.35 -39.71 -9.99
CA PRO A 275 -1.19 -39.02 -9.02
C PRO A 275 -0.66 -39.15 -7.58
N LEU A 276 -0.72 -38.04 -6.85
CA LEU A 276 -0.05 -37.77 -5.57
C LEU A 276 -0.90 -38.23 -4.37
N ASP A 277 -0.35 -39.11 -3.52
CA ASP A 277 -0.92 -39.42 -2.19
C ASP A 277 -0.02 -38.99 -1.00
N ASP A 278 1.17 -38.42 -1.21
CA ASP A 278 2.05 -37.95 -0.11
C ASP A 278 2.67 -36.55 -0.35
N GLU A 279 2.81 -35.76 0.73
CA GLU A 279 3.38 -34.41 0.75
C GLU A 279 4.85 -34.40 0.28
N LEU A 280 5.19 -33.43 -0.58
CA LEU A 280 6.52 -33.27 -1.19
C LEU A 280 7.46 -32.51 -0.24
N THR A 281 8.64 -33.06 0.08
CA THR A 281 9.62 -32.40 0.95
C THR A 281 10.67 -31.61 0.16
N ALA A 282 11.38 -30.69 0.83
CA ALA A 282 12.46 -29.93 0.21
C ALA A 282 13.64 -30.80 -0.25
N ASP A 283 13.85 -31.96 0.39
CA ASP A 283 14.91 -32.90 0.01
C ASP A 283 14.51 -33.73 -1.21
N ASP A 284 13.22 -34.04 -1.39
CA ASP A 284 12.71 -34.67 -2.61
C ASP A 284 12.97 -33.78 -3.84
N LEU A 285 12.68 -32.47 -3.70
CA LEU A 285 12.92 -31.47 -4.73
C LEU A 285 14.40 -31.34 -5.10
N ARG A 286 15.31 -31.42 -4.12
CA ARG A 286 16.75 -31.39 -4.37
C ARG A 286 17.21 -32.63 -5.14
N SER A 287 16.73 -33.82 -4.77
CA SER A 287 17.11 -35.06 -5.45
C SER A 287 16.67 -35.11 -6.92
N LEU A 288 15.59 -34.40 -7.28
CA LEU A 288 15.09 -34.31 -8.65
C LEU A 288 15.96 -33.40 -9.52
N LEU A 289 16.60 -32.39 -8.94
CA LEU A 289 17.48 -31.46 -9.66
C LEU A 289 18.89 -32.01 -9.89
N GLU A 290 19.32 -33.04 -9.16
CA GLU A 290 20.65 -33.65 -9.29
C GLU A 290 20.71 -34.81 -10.31
N LYS A 291 19.59 -35.17 -10.93
CA LYS A 291 19.47 -36.32 -11.87
C LYS A 291 19.48 -35.96 -13.36
N GLU A 292 19.66 -34.69 -13.71
CA GLU A 292 19.88 -34.21 -15.10
C GLU A 292 21.28 -33.62 -15.27
#